data_AF-A0A6P6NCW9-F1
#
_entry.id   AF-A0A6P6NCW9-F1
#
_cell.length_a   1.000
_cell.length_b   1.000
_cell.length_c   1.000
_cell.angle_alpha   90.00
_cell.angle_beta   90.00
_cell.angle_gamma   90.00
#
_symmetry.space_group_name_H-M   'P 1'
#
loop_
_entity.id
_entity.type
_entity.pdbx_description
1 polymer ?
#
loop_
_entity_poly.entity_id
_entity_poly.type
_entity_poly.pdbx_seq_one_letter_code
_entity_poly.pdbx_strand_id
1 'polypeptide(L)'
;MAHTAVNVQPGMMVSTTNMTSTLWSTGLCDCCDDMGICCCGLWCPYCLMCKTSEEFGECLCLPLLEICFGGMLHPITLSMRSAMRERFHIKGSIQDDCCTVFCCSLCVWCQMARELKARRNPMVVVNTVNMVHHQPQAYNQPTQSIDPSYQPLNPGNPPY
;
A
#
# COMPACT_ATOMS: atom_id res chain seq x y z
N MET A 1 40.11 37.11 -8.29
CA MET A 1 38.85 36.92 -7.53
C MET A 1 38.21 35.65 -8.04
N ALA A 2 38.25 34.57 -7.27
CA ALA A 2 37.69 33.28 -7.68
C ALA A 2 36.21 33.23 -7.27
N HIS A 3 35.31 33.00 -8.22
CA HIS A 3 33.89 32.84 -7.95
C HIS A 3 33.64 31.41 -7.45
N THR A 4 33.18 31.27 -6.22
CA THR A 4 32.71 29.99 -5.67
C THR A 4 31.36 29.67 -6.32
N ALA A 5 31.36 28.76 -7.30
CA ALA A 5 30.13 28.21 -7.84
C ALA A 5 29.57 27.18 -6.84
N VAL A 6 28.47 27.54 -6.16
CA VAL A 6 27.71 26.60 -5.33
C VAL A 6 26.77 25.82 -6.23
N ASN A 7 27.17 24.61 -6.63
CA ASN A 7 26.31 23.70 -7.36
C ASN A 7 25.37 22.98 -6.35
N VAL A 8 24.17 23.52 -6.16
CA VAL A 8 23.12 22.82 -5.41
C VAL A 8 22.62 21.68 -6.30
N GLN A 9 23.07 20.45 -6.02
CA GLN A 9 22.47 19.27 -6.63
C GLN A 9 21.05 19.09 -6.08
N PRO A 10 20.01 18.92 -6.92
CA PRO A 10 18.72 18.46 -6.42
C PRO A 10 18.94 17.07 -5.79
N GLY A 11 18.60 16.94 -4.51
CA GLY A 11 18.67 15.68 -3.80
C GLY A 11 17.94 14.58 -4.56
N MET A 12 18.50 13.37 -4.56
CA MET A 12 17.84 12.20 -5.14
C MET A 12 16.41 12.11 -4.58
N MET A 13 15.41 12.28 -5.45
CA MET A 13 14.08 11.80 -5.13
C MET A 13 14.20 10.28 -5.09
N VAL A 14 14.26 9.72 -3.88
CA VAL A 14 13.92 8.31 -3.71
C VAL A 14 12.44 8.26 -4.01
N SER A 15 12.12 7.96 -5.28
CA SER A 15 10.80 7.45 -5.61
C SER A 15 10.69 6.17 -4.81
N THR A 16 9.99 6.21 -3.68
CA THR A 16 9.43 5.00 -3.08
C THR A 16 8.52 4.44 -4.14
N THR A 17 9.09 3.57 -4.98
CA THR A 17 8.32 2.69 -5.83
C THR A 17 7.22 2.12 -4.95
N ASN A 18 5.98 2.20 -5.41
CA ASN A 18 4.95 1.31 -4.91
C ASN A 18 5.59 -0.06 -4.87
N MET A 19 5.92 -0.55 -3.67
CA MET A 19 6.42 -1.89 -3.48
C MET A 19 5.23 -2.74 -3.88
N THR A 20 5.14 -3.10 -5.17
CA THR A 20 4.33 -4.22 -5.61
C THR A 20 4.93 -5.39 -4.85
N SER A 21 4.36 -5.67 -3.67
CA SER A 21 4.83 -6.74 -2.82
C SER A 21 4.76 -7.98 -3.69
N THR A 22 5.93 -8.55 -3.97
CA THR A 22 6.06 -9.81 -4.70
C THR A 22 5.64 -10.99 -3.83
N LEU A 23 5.09 -10.73 -2.63
CA LEU A 23 4.55 -11.71 -1.69
C LEU A 23 3.08 -11.39 -1.38
N TRP A 24 2.37 -12.38 -0.86
CA TRP A 24 1.04 -12.17 -0.26
C TRP A 24 1.10 -11.10 0.82
N SER A 25 0.07 -10.27 0.89
CA SER A 25 -0.04 -9.16 1.85
C SER A 25 -0.28 -9.67 3.29
N THR A 26 -0.77 -10.91 3.44
CA THR A 26 -0.99 -11.59 4.72
C THR A 26 -0.55 -13.04 4.64
N GLY A 27 -0.24 -13.64 5.78
CA GLY A 27 -0.04 -15.08 5.93
C GLY A 27 -1.33 -15.88 5.75
N LEU A 28 -1.19 -17.20 5.68
CA LEU A 28 -2.31 -18.11 5.45
C LEU A 28 -3.27 -18.14 6.66
N CYS A 29 -2.71 -18.23 7.87
CA CYS A 29 -3.45 -18.35 9.12
C CYS A 29 -3.80 -17.01 9.78
N ASP A 30 -3.54 -15.88 9.10
CA ASP A 30 -3.98 -14.54 9.54
C ASP A 30 -5.51 -14.36 9.39
N CYS A 31 -6.27 -15.46 9.27
CA CYS A 31 -7.73 -15.47 9.32
C CYS A 31 -8.22 -14.76 10.59
N CYS A 32 -7.48 -14.90 11.68
CA CYS A 32 -7.84 -14.28 12.95
C CYS A 32 -7.67 -12.74 13.00
N ASP A 33 -7.07 -12.12 11.97
CA ASP A 33 -6.89 -10.66 11.91
C ASP A 33 -8.07 -9.93 11.23
N ASP A 34 -8.84 -10.62 10.38
CA ASP A 34 -10.11 -10.13 9.84
C ASP A 34 -11.23 -11.09 10.23
N MET A 35 -11.79 -10.87 11.43
CA MET A 35 -12.90 -11.66 11.99
C MET A 35 -14.09 -11.76 11.03
N GLY A 36 -14.35 -10.73 10.22
CA GLY A 36 -15.44 -10.75 9.25
C GLY A 36 -15.23 -11.82 8.18
N ILE A 37 -14.03 -11.88 7.60
CA ILE A 37 -13.66 -12.87 6.58
C ILE A 37 -13.59 -14.27 7.21
N CYS A 38 -13.05 -14.40 8.43
CA CYS A 38 -12.96 -15.66 9.16
C CYS A 38 -14.33 -16.23 9.53
N CYS A 39 -15.22 -15.42 10.11
CA CYS A 39 -16.57 -15.83 10.46
C CYS A 39 -17.42 -16.13 9.22
N CYS A 40 -17.30 -15.35 8.13
CA CYS A 40 -17.94 -15.69 6.86
C CYS A 40 -17.39 -17.00 6.27
N GLY A 41 -16.09 -17.24 6.32
CA GLY A 41 -15.48 -18.50 5.88
C GLY A 41 -15.92 -19.71 6.69
N LEU A 42 -16.16 -19.54 7.99
CA LEU A 42 -16.64 -20.60 8.89
C LEU A 42 -18.15 -20.85 8.79
N TRP A 43 -18.96 -19.80 8.61
CA TRP A 43 -20.43 -19.89 8.61
C TRP A 43 -21.02 -20.08 7.21
N CYS A 44 -20.40 -19.51 6.17
CA CYS A 44 -20.76 -19.73 4.77
C CYS A 44 -19.52 -19.72 3.85
N PRO A 45 -18.73 -20.81 3.82
CA PRO A 45 -17.52 -20.89 3.01
C PRO A 45 -17.80 -20.63 1.52
N TYR A 46 -18.89 -21.18 0.98
CA TYR A 46 -19.26 -20.97 -0.42
C TYR A 46 -19.62 -19.51 -0.74
N CYS A 47 -20.23 -18.78 0.20
CA CYS A 47 -20.52 -17.35 0.01
C CYS A 47 -19.21 -16.57 -0.14
N LEU A 48 -18.22 -16.84 0.73
CA LEU A 48 -16.89 -16.23 0.66
C LEU A 48 -16.21 -16.56 -0.67
N MET A 49 -16.19 -17.83 -1.06
CA MET A 49 -15.56 -18.26 -2.32
C MET A 49 -16.21 -17.58 -3.53
N CYS A 50 -17.54 -17.61 -3.63
CA CYS A 50 -18.27 -16.99 -4.73
C CYS A 50 -18.00 -15.49 -4.80
N LYS A 51 -18.07 -14.79 -3.66
CA LYS A 51 -17.78 -13.35 -3.57
C LYS A 51 -16.35 -13.00 -3.96
N THR A 52 -15.38 -13.82 -3.53
CA THR A 52 -13.97 -13.63 -3.87
C THR A 52 -13.73 -13.87 -5.36
N SER A 53 -14.42 -14.85 -5.94
CA SER A 53 -14.37 -15.12 -7.38
C SER A 53 -14.94 -13.98 -8.21
N GLU A 54 -16.12 -13.48 -7.81
CA GLU A 54 -16.76 -12.31 -8.41
C GLU A 54 -15.86 -11.07 -8.31
N GLU A 55 -15.26 -10.79 -7.15
CA GLU A 55 -14.37 -9.65 -6.95
C GLU A 55 -13.05 -9.76 -7.72
N PHE A 56 -12.58 -10.99 -7.97
CA PHE A 56 -11.45 -11.24 -8.86
C PHE A 56 -11.81 -11.05 -10.36
N GLY A 57 -13.09 -10.93 -10.69
CA GLY A 57 -13.60 -10.78 -12.06
C GLY A 57 -13.89 -12.09 -12.79
N GLU A 58 -14.02 -13.19 -12.05
CA GLU A 58 -14.36 -14.51 -12.58
C GLU A 58 -15.85 -14.83 -12.33
N CYS A 59 -16.38 -15.86 -12.99
CA CYS A 59 -17.79 -16.23 -12.80
C CYS A 59 -18.09 -16.60 -11.33
N LEU A 60 -19.15 -16.02 -10.77
CA LEU A 60 -19.60 -16.19 -9.38
C LEU A 60 -19.67 -17.67 -8.97
N CYS A 61 -20.13 -18.53 -9.88
CA CYS A 61 -20.43 -19.93 -9.61
C CYS A 61 -19.22 -20.86 -9.78
N LEU A 62 -18.06 -20.38 -10.24
CA LEU A 62 -16.88 -21.22 -10.45
C LEU A 62 -16.50 -22.04 -9.21
N PRO A 63 -16.51 -21.48 -7.98
CA PRO A 63 -16.19 -22.25 -6.80
C PRO A 63 -17.23 -23.31 -6.43
N LEU A 64 -18.46 -23.24 -6.96
CA LEU A 64 -19.48 -24.27 -6.74
C LEU A 64 -19.18 -25.55 -7.53
N LEU A 65 -18.35 -25.48 -8.59
CA LEU A 65 -17.93 -26.68 -9.32
C LEU A 65 -17.06 -27.59 -8.45
N GLU A 66 -16.42 -27.07 -7.40
CA GLU A 66 -15.72 -27.87 -6.40
C GLU A 66 -16.65 -28.85 -5.68
N ILE A 67 -17.97 -28.66 -5.66
CA ILE A 67 -18.90 -29.63 -5.04
C ILE A 67 -18.94 -30.95 -5.84
N CYS A 68 -18.82 -30.86 -7.17
CA CYS A 68 -18.90 -32.02 -8.05
C CYS A 68 -17.53 -32.67 -8.28
N PHE A 69 -16.45 -31.89 -8.16
CA PHE A 69 -15.08 -32.32 -8.50
C PHE A 69 -14.09 -32.26 -7.32
N GLY A 70 -14.55 -31.81 -6.15
CA GLY A 70 -13.74 -31.62 -4.94
C GLY A 70 -13.55 -32.94 -4.19
N GLY A 71 -12.38 -33.52 -4.36
CA GLY A 71 -11.90 -34.61 -3.52
C GLY A 71 -10.76 -34.10 -2.64
N MET A 72 -9.64 -34.82 -2.65
CA MET A 72 -8.40 -34.36 -2.00
C MET A 72 -7.77 -33.15 -2.71
N LEU A 73 -8.18 -32.88 -3.96
CA LEU A 73 -7.69 -31.77 -4.76
C LEU A 73 -8.84 -30.81 -5.04
N HIS A 74 -8.57 -29.52 -4.85
CA HIS A 74 -9.49 -28.42 -5.13
C HIS A 74 -9.00 -27.65 -6.37
N PRO A 75 -9.29 -28.13 -7.59
CA PRO A 75 -8.71 -27.59 -8.82
C PRO A 75 -9.10 -26.14 -9.11
N ILE A 76 -10.31 -25.72 -8.73
CA ILE A 76 -10.76 -24.33 -8.91
C ILE A 76 -10.04 -23.41 -7.92
N THR A 77 -9.84 -23.87 -6.68
CA THR A 77 -9.08 -23.10 -5.68
C THR A 77 -7.63 -22.92 -6.13
N LEU A 78 -7.01 -23.99 -6.65
CA LEU A 78 -5.65 -23.95 -7.17
C LEU A 78 -5.53 -23.03 -8.41
N SER A 79 -6.47 -23.12 -9.35
CA SER A 79 -6.46 -22.28 -10.55
C SER A 79 -6.64 -20.81 -10.20
N MET A 80 -7.56 -20.49 -9.30
CA MET A 80 -7.80 -19.11 -8.83
C MET A 80 -6.58 -18.54 -8.12
N ARG A 81 -5.94 -19.31 -7.24
CA ARG A 81 -4.70 -18.89 -6.57
C ARG A 81 -3.57 -18.66 -7.57
N SER A 82 -3.42 -19.53 -8.55
CA SER A 82 -2.40 -19.40 -9.61
C SER A 82 -2.66 -18.16 -10.48
N ALA A 83 -3.91 -17.92 -10.86
CA ALA A 83 -4.31 -16.73 -11.60
C ALA A 83 -4.05 -15.45 -10.81
N MET A 84 -4.31 -15.42 -9.50
CA MET A 84 -3.98 -14.28 -8.66
C MET A 84 -2.48 -14.04 -8.58
N ARG A 85 -1.68 -15.10 -8.42
CA ARG A 85 -0.21 -14.97 -8.41
C ARG A 85 0.31 -14.37 -9.70
N GLU A 86 -0.24 -14.78 -10.83
CA GLU A 86 0.11 -14.23 -12.14
C GLU A 86 -0.29 -12.76 -12.25
N ARG A 87 -1.57 -12.42 -11.95
CA ARG A 87 -2.10 -11.06 -12.09
C ARG A 87 -1.44 -10.05 -11.14
N PHE A 88 -1.05 -10.50 -9.95
CA PHE A 88 -0.49 -9.64 -8.91
C PHE A 88 1.04 -9.76 -8.77
N HIS A 89 1.68 -10.54 -9.64
CA HIS A 89 3.12 -10.84 -9.62
C HIS A 89 3.63 -11.34 -8.26
N ILE A 90 2.87 -12.26 -7.64
CA ILE A 90 3.20 -12.86 -6.34
C ILE A 90 4.06 -14.11 -6.56
N LYS A 91 5.29 -14.10 -6.04
CA LYS A 91 6.25 -15.21 -6.11
C LYS A 91 5.74 -16.46 -5.40
N GLY A 92 5.91 -17.60 -6.05
CA GLY A 92 5.69 -18.93 -5.50
C GLY A 92 5.65 -19.99 -6.60
N SER A 93 5.31 -21.22 -6.23
CA SER A 93 5.20 -22.34 -7.16
C SER A 93 3.85 -23.03 -7.02
N ILE A 94 3.42 -23.74 -8.06
CA ILE A 94 2.20 -24.55 -8.04
C ILE A 94 2.28 -25.64 -6.97
N GLN A 95 3.48 -26.20 -6.72
CA GLN A 95 3.68 -27.19 -5.67
C GLN A 95 3.38 -26.63 -4.28
N ASP A 96 3.86 -25.42 -3.98
CA ASP A 96 3.55 -24.72 -2.73
C ASP A 96 2.04 -24.47 -2.60
N ASP A 97 1.40 -24.08 -3.69
CA ASP A 97 -0.05 -23.85 -3.73
C ASP A 97 -0.85 -25.13 -3.50
N CYS A 98 -0.47 -26.25 -4.11
CA CYS A 98 -1.09 -27.54 -3.87
C CYS A 98 -1.01 -27.93 -2.39
N CYS A 99 0.17 -27.80 -1.77
CA CYS A 99 0.35 -28.11 -0.35
C CYS A 99 -0.49 -27.19 0.55
N THR A 100 -0.55 -25.90 0.21
CA THR A 100 -1.30 -24.89 0.97
C THR A 100 -2.81 -25.13 0.88
N VAL A 101 -3.32 -25.39 -0.32
CA VAL A 101 -4.74 -25.70 -0.59
C VAL A 101 -5.15 -27.00 0.08
N PHE A 102 -4.28 -28.01 0.05
CA PHE A 102 -4.48 -29.29 0.72
C PHE A 102 -4.53 -29.15 2.26
N CYS A 103 -3.63 -28.33 2.82
CA CYS A 103 -3.56 -28.09 4.25
C CYS A 103 -4.83 -27.42 4.79
N CYS A 104 -5.26 -26.32 4.16
CA CYS A 104 -6.52 -25.66 4.51
C CYS A 104 -7.04 -24.77 3.37
N SER A 105 -8.01 -25.26 2.61
CA SER A 105 -8.60 -24.52 1.50
C SER A 105 -9.35 -23.26 1.96
N LEU A 106 -9.98 -23.29 3.14
CA LEU A 106 -10.69 -22.13 3.68
C LEU A 106 -9.73 -20.97 4.02
N CYS A 107 -8.59 -21.26 4.65
CA CYS A 107 -7.58 -20.24 4.94
C CYS A 107 -7.00 -19.65 3.65
N VAL A 108 -6.83 -20.49 2.60
CA VAL A 108 -6.42 -20.02 1.27
C VAL A 108 -7.43 -19.01 0.71
N TRP A 109 -8.73 -19.32 0.74
CA TRP A 109 -9.77 -18.40 0.28
C TRP A 109 -9.81 -17.11 1.11
N CYS A 110 -9.62 -17.20 2.43
CA CYS A 110 -9.52 -16.02 3.29
C CYS A 110 -8.31 -15.15 2.92
N GLN A 111 -7.15 -15.75 2.68
CA GLN A 111 -5.95 -15.04 2.23
C GLN A 111 -6.18 -14.35 0.89
N MET A 112 -6.79 -15.04 -0.08
CA MET A 112 -7.12 -14.50 -1.40
C MET A 112 -8.11 -13.32 -1.30
N ALA A 113 -9.15 -13.43 -0.47
CA ALA A 113 -10.09 -12.34 -0.24
C ALA A 113 -9.42 -11.11 0.38
N ARG A 114 -8.55 -11.30 1.37
CA ARG A 114 -7.75 -10.20 1.96
C ARG A 114 -6.83 -9.57 0.93
N GLU A 115 -6.23 -10.36 0.06
CA GLU A 115 -5.35 -9.87 -1.00
C GLU A 115 -6.11 -8.96 -1.98
N LEU A 116 -7.30 -9.36 -2.41
CA LEU A 116 -8.16 -8.53 -3.26
C LEU A 116 -8.52 -7.21 -2.57
N LYS A 117 -8.92 -7.28 -1.29
CA LYS A 117 -9.23 -6.09 -0.48
C LYS A 117 -8.05 -5.14 -0.34
N ALA A 118 -6.84 -5.69 -0.10
CA ALA A 118 -5.61 -4.91 0.05
C ALA A 118 -5.20 -4.22 -1.25
N ARG A 119 -5.43 -4.86 -2.41
CA ARG A 119 -5.06 -4.30 -3.72
C ARG A 119 -6.12 -3.38 -4.31
N ARG A 120 -7.39 -3.54 -3.91
CA ARG A 120 -8.50 -2.67 -4.30
C ARG A 120 -8.46 -1.31 -3.59
N ASN A 121 -7.97 -1.28 -2.35
CA ASN A 121 -7.78 -0.02 -1.64
C ASN A 121 -6.37 0.50 -1.95
N PRO A 122 -6.18 1.62 -2.68
CA PRO A 122 -4.87 2.26 -2.72
C PRO A 122 -4.54 2.64 -1.29
N MET A 123 -3.49 2.02 -0.72
CA MET A 123 -2.97 2.34 0.60
C MET A 123 -2.83 3.87 0.69
N VAL A 124 -3.65 4.51 1.52
CA VAL A 124 -3.50 5.94 1.81
C VAL A 124 -2.17 6.06 2.54
N VAL A 125 -1.14 6.50 1.83
CA VAL A 125 0.14 6.87 2.43
C VAL A 125 -0.14 8.07 3.33
N VAL A 126 -0.33 7.82 4.62
CA VAL A 126 -0.21 8.87 5.63
C VAL A 126 1.27 9.22 5.66
N ASN A 127 1.65 10.28 4.94
CA ASN A 127 2.92 10.94 5.17
C ASN A 127 2.89 11.44 6.62
N THR A 128 3.36 10.63 7.56
CA THR A 128 3.76 11.11 8.87
C THR A 128 5.03 11.92 8.64
N VAL A 129 4.86 13.19 8.25
CA VAL A 129 5.92 14.15 8.50
C VAL A 129 6.16 14.11 10.00
N ASN A 130 7.27 13.52 10.40
CA ASN A 130 7.77 13.64 11.76
C ASN A 130 7.82 15.15 12.04
N MET A 131 6.84 15.67 12.78
CA MET A 131 6.88 17.02 13.29
C MET A 131 7.98 17.02 14.33
N VAL A 132 9.22 17.26 13.88
CA VAL A 132 10.31 17.67 14.76
C VAL A 132 9.79 18.91 15.45
N HIS A 133 9.43 18.76 16.72
CA HIS A 133 9.04 19.85 17.60
C HIS A 133 10.23 20.83 17.66
N HIS A 134 10.22 21.82 16.78
CA HIS A 134 11.16 22.93 16.84
C HIS A 134 10.69 23.81 17.99
N GLN A 135 11.31 23.60 19.16
CA GLN A 135 11.21 24.53 20.27
C GLN A 135 11.64 25.91 19.76
N PRO A 136 10.88 27.00 19.99
CA PRO A 136 11.24 28.31 19.48
C PRO A 136 12.54 28.77 20.13
N GLN A 137 13.62 28.84 19.35
CA GLN A 137 14.82 29.55 19.78
C GLN A 137 14.55 31.05 19.68
N ALA A 138 14.67 31.75 20.81
CA ALA A 138 14.62 33.21 20.86
C ALA A 138 15.69 33.79 19.92
N TYR A 139 15.23 34.48 18.88
CA TYR A 139 16.10 35.17 17.94
C TYR A 139 16.72 36.38 18.64
N ASN A 140 18.00 36.28 19.03
CA ASN A 140 18.78 37.44 19.40
C ASN A 140 19.27 38.13 18.12
N GLN A 141 18.72 39.31 17.81
CA GLN A 141 19.23 40.19 16.76
C GLN A 141 20.66 40.64 17.12
N PRO A 142 21.65 40.51 16.21
CA PRO A 142 22.87 41.29 16.29
C PRO A 142 22.53 42.76 15.97
N THR A 143 22.81 43.66 16.88
CA THR A 143 22.76 45.11 16.65
C THR A 143 23.68 45.49 15.50
N GLN A 144 23.13 45.91 14.37
CA GLN A 144 23.90 46.51 13.28
C GLN A 144 24.15 47.99 13.58
N SER A 145 25.39 48.44 13.40
CA SER A 145 25.79 49.83 13.51
C SER A 145 25.11 50.69 12.44
N ILE A 146 24.50 51.79 12.86
CA ILE A 146 23.90 52.80 11.98
C ILE A 146 25.02 53.40 11.11
N ASP A 147 24.95 53.22 9.80
CA ASP A 147 25.76 53.97 8.84
C ASP A 147 25.21 55.41 8.74
N PRO A 148 25.99 56.45 9.08
CA PRO A 148 25.53 57.84 9.05
C PRO A 148 25.32 58.43 7.64
N SER A 149 25.52 57.67 6.57
CA SER A 149 25.42 58.17 5.18
C SER A 149 24.04 58.06 4.52
N TYR A 150 23.03 57.47 5.18
CA TYR A 150 21.70 57.33 4.60
C TYR A 150 20.80 58.56 4.86
N GLN A 151 20.62 59.40 3.84
CA GLN A 151 19.52 60.38 3.79
C GLN A 151 18.36 59.81 2.95
N PRO A 152 17.16 59.61 3.51
CA PRO A 152 16.01 59.16 2.72
C PRO A 152 15.50 60.28 1.80
N LEU A 153 15.36 59.97 0.50
CA LEU A 153 14.66 60.81 -0.48
C LEU A 153 13.17 60.87 -0.11
N ASN A 154 12.65 62.08 0.13
CA ASN A 154 11.25 62.35 0.46
C ASN A 154 10.39 62.40 -0.82
N PRO A 155 9.42 61.51 -1.04
CA PRO A 155 8.44 61.63 -2.10
C PRO A 155 7.14 62.20 -1.51
N GLY A 156 6.98 63.53 -1.57
CA GLY A 156 5.77 64.17 -1.05
C GLY A 156 5.60 65.61 -1.52
N ASN A 157 5.14 65.80 -2.76
CA ASN A 157 3.99 66.70 -3.04
C ASN A 157 3.52 66.59 -4.51
N PRO A 158 2.22 66.37 -4.77
CA PRO A 158 1.51 66.86 -5.96
C PRO A 158 0.40 67.86 -5.54
N PRO A 159 -0.41 68.44 -6.44
CA PRO A 159 -0.15 69.05 -7.75
C PRO A 159 -0.51 70.57 -7.75
N TYR A 160 0.02 71.35 -8.70
CA TYR A 160 -0.66 72.40 -9.51
C TYR A 160 0.30 72.84 -10.61
#